data_AF-A0ABD3MR41-F1
#
_entry.id   AF-A0ABD3MR41-F1
#
_cell.length_a   1.000
_cell.length_b   1.000
_cell.length_c   1.000
_cell.angle_alpha   90.00
_cell.angle_beta   90.00
_cell.angle_gamma   90.00
#
_symmetry.space_group_name_H-M   'P 1'
#
loop_
_entity.id
_entity.type
_entity.pdbx_description
1 polymer ?
#
loop_
_entity_poly.entity_id
_entity_poly.type
_entity_poly.pdbx_seq_one_letter_code
_entity_poly.pdbx_strand_id
1 'polypeptide(L)'
;MNLVTVTAITLATISSSVAFTGVTRTDTASASASGSSLNDNSCDVDMPTRRETLQSWLAGAATLSTGLLASPDQAAAFPNKISNQYDDRPKQRGTKPIGLGVAKRKDMAGEEYLGLKPCGAAPNCFCSTDSVEDSPDTNIPPFKWPTNQLTSREAAFQQLYEVVKAYPPGQSNIDGGGFDIVAYDPKAGYIYVQFESLKNGYVDDFELAVIGDKNDGNVVQVRSSSRLGYLDFGVNAKRINYLAKELRSKGWDAPGVQLETHRGYAEENGVKAF
;
A
#
# COMPACT_ATOMS: atom_id res chain seq x y z
N MET A 1 48.79 -40.08 -15.91
CA MET A 1 49.07 -39.01 -16.88
C MET A 1 48.06 -39.13 -18.00
N ASN A 2 46.99 -38.33 -17.98
CA ASN A 2 46.03 -38.25 -19.09
C ASN A 2 45.76 -36.79 -19.39
N LEU A 3 45.81 -36.50 -20.68
CA LEU A 3 45.95 -35.20 -21.31
C LEU A 3 44.63 -34.42 -21.29
N VAL A 4 44.80 -33.11 -21.22
CA VAL A 4 43.81 -32.03 -21.17
C VAL A 4 42.97 -31.94 -22.45
N THR A 5 41.70 -31.55 -22.33
CA THR A 5 41.01 -30.79 -23.38
C THR A 5 40.13 -29.71 -22.74
N VAL A 6 40.60 -28.47 -22.80
CA VAL A 6 39.90 -27.26 -22.38
C VAL A 6 39.19 -26.71 -23.62
N THR A 7 37.87 -26.62 -23.58
CA THR A 7 37.07 -25.98 -24.65
C THR A 7 36.86 -24.52 -24.27
N ALA A 8 37.46 -23.61 -25.04
CA ALA A 8 37.23 -22.17 -24.96
C ALA A 8 35.86 -21.83 -25.58
N ILE A 9 35.02 -21.08 -24.86
CA ILE A 9 33.80 -20.47 -25.38
C ILE A 9 34.04 -18.97 -25.49
N THR A 10 34.04 -18.48 -26.72
CA THR A 10 34.25 -17.08 -27.09
C THR A 10 32.99 -16.24 -26.83
N LEU A 11 33.17 -15.07 -26.22
CA LEU A 11 32.14 -14.03 -26.00
C LEU A 11 31.60 -13.48 -27.31
N ALA A 12 30.28 -13.23 -27.36
CA ALA A 12 29.66 -12.28 -28.27
C ALA A 12 29.10 -11.11 -27.46
N THR A 13 29.77 -9.96 -27.56
CA THR A 13 29.33 -8.65 -27.06
C THR A 13 28.41 -8.02 -28.10
N ILE A 14 27.18 -7.67 -27.71
CA ILE A 14 26.31 -6.82 -28.53
C ILE A 14 26.43 -5.39 -28.00
N SER A 15 27.07 -4.57 -28.84
CA SER A 15 27.15 -3.12 -28.74
C SER A 15 25.84 -2.50 -29.23
N SER A 16 25.32 -1.51 -28.50
CA SER A 16 24.35 -0.56 -29.05
C SER A 16 24.60 0.81 -28.43
N SER A 17 25.29 1.63 -29.21
CA SER A 17 25.58 3.04 -28.98
C SER A 17 24.35 3.87 -29.37
N VAL A 18 23.91 4.78 -28.51
CA VAL A 18 23.20 5.99 -28.94
C VAL A 18 23.86 7.18 -28.28
N ALA A 19 24.46 8.03 -29.10
CA ALA A 19 25.17 9.23 -28.71
C ALA A 19 24.21 10.43 -28.61
N PHE A 20 24.29 11.11 -27.47
CA PHE A 20 24.50 12.54 -27.28
C PHE A 20 24.08 13.52 -28.41
N THR A 21 23.16 14.43 -28.07
CA THR A 21 23.28 15.86 -28.43
C THR A 21 22.80 16.72 -27.27
N GLY A 22 23.76 17.30 -26.54
CA GLY A 22 23.53 18.47 -25.69
C GLY A 22 23.50 19.73 -26.54
N VAL A 23 22.59 20.65 -26.23
CA VAL A 23 22.70 22.06 -26.62
C VAL A 23 22.43 22.89 -25.36
N THR A 24 23.50 23.41 -24.79
CA THR A 24 23.48 24.54 -23.86
C THR A 24 23.50 25.84 -24.66
N ARG A 25 22.65 26.80 -24.30
CA ARG A 25 22.99 28.21 -24.50
C ARG A 25 22.33 29.11 -23.45
N THR A 26 23.18 30.00 -22.96
CA THR A 26 23.07 30.99 -21.89
C THR A 26 22.25 32.22 -22.25
N ASP A 27 21.63 32.79 -21.22
CA ASP A 27 21.43 34.20 -20.87
C ASP A 27 21.16 35.27 -21.94
N THR A 28 20.07 36.01 -21.76
CA THR A 28 20.13 37.48 -21.63
C THR A 28 18.89 38.00 -20.91
N ALA A 29 19.11 38.81 -19.89
CA ALA A 29 18.13 39.69 -19.26
C ALA A 29 18.04 41.01 -20.04
N SER A 30 16.85 41.61 -20.12
CA SER A 30 16.69 43.05 -20.29
C SER A 30 15.33 43.50 -19.76
N ALA A 31 15.38 44.65 -19.08
CA ALA A 31 14.35 45.26 -18.26
C ALA A 31 13.59 46.39 -19.00
N SER A 32 12.79 47.12 -18.22
CA SER A 32 12.12 48.42 -18.44
C SER A 32 10.66 48.33 -18.91
N ALA A 33 9.71 48.69 -18.03
CA ALA A 33 9.14 50.05 -17.77
C ALA A 33 8.08 50.38 -18.83
N SER A 34 6.94 51.04 -18.62
CA SER A 34 6.33 51.92 -17.62
C SER A 34 4.84 52.01 -18.04
N GLY A 35 3.83 52.18 -17.17
CA GLY A 35 3.37 53.47 -16.66
C GLY A 35 1.96 53.86 -17.20
N SER A 36 1.09 54.33 -16.29
CA SER A 36 -0.18 55.09 -16.45
C SER A 36 -1.37 54.42 -17.19
N SER A 37 -2.55 54.17 -16.59
CA SER A 37 -3.53 55.05 -15.90
C SER A 37 -4.43 55.84 -16.85
N LEU A 38 -5.72 55.48 -16.96
CA LEU A 38 -6.90 56.29 -16.53
C LEU A 38 -8.22 55.87 -17.20
N ASN A 39 -9.30 56.14 -16.46
CA ASN A 39 -10.74 56.26 -16.77
C ASN A 39 -11.59 54.99 -16.74
N ASP A 40 -12.44 54.81 -15.71
CA ASP A 40 -13.76 55.46 -15.45
C ASP A 40 -14.87 54.88 -16.32
N ASN A 41 -15.71 54.00 -15.76
CA ASN A 41 -17.00 54.41 -15.22
C ASN A 41 -17.83 53.22 -14.69
N SER A 42 -18.45 53.48 -13.54
CA SER A 42 -19.56 52.81 -12.87
C SER A 42 -20.69 52.33 -13.80
N CYS A 43 -21.27 51.14 -13.54
CA CYS A 43 -22.61 51.02 -12.92
C CYS A 43 -23.05 49.56 -12.66
N ASP A 44 -23.68 49.39 -11.51
CA ASP A 44 -24.71 48.41 -11.11
C ASP A 44 -24.44 46.89 -11.22
N VAL A 45 -24.08 46.36 -10.06
CA VAL A 45 -24.39 44.99 -9.61
C VAL A 45 -25.89 44.89 -9.34
N ASP A 46 -26.62 44.16 -10.18
CA ASP A 46 -27.95 43.67 -9.86
C ASP A 46 -27.96 42.14 -9.93
N MET A 47 -28.09 41.51 -8.76
CA MET A 47 -28.23 40.06 -8.58
C MET A 47 -29.72 39.79 -8.29
N PRO A 48 -30.49 39.18 -9.20
CA PRO A 48 -31.80 38.70 -8.85
C PRO A 48 -31.71 37.34 -8.17
N THR A 49 -32.26 37.35 -6.97
CA THR A 49 -32.49 36.21 -6.09
C THR A 49 -33.62 35.32 -6.60
N ARG A 50 -33.48 34.06 -6.24
CA ARG A 50 -34.36 32.90 -6.38
C ARG A 50 -35.86 33.20 -6.17
N ARG A 51 -36.64 33.43 -7.24
CA ARG A 51 -38.06 33.04 -7.32
C ARG A 51 -38.66 33.24 -8.71
N GLU A 52 -39.32 32.18 -9.20
CA GLU A 52 -40.48 32.21 -10.12
C GLU A 52 -40.27 32.74 -11.55
N THR A 53 -40.21 31.83 -12.53
CA THR A 53 -41.24 31.71 -13.59
C THR A 53 -41.05 30.46 -14.45
N LEU A 54 -42.12 29.70 -14.60
CA LEU A 54 -42.26 28.46 -15.37
C LEU A 54 -43.07 28.76 -16.65
N GLN A 55 -42.65 28.15 -17.77
CA GLN A 55 -43.39 27.92 -19.04
C GLN A 55 -43.59 29.15 -19.93
N SER A 56 -43.35 29.17 -21.25
CA SER A 56 -43.22 28.17 -22.32
C SER A 56 -42.25 28.75 -23.39
N TRP A 57 -41.59 27.99 -24.27
CA TRP A 57 -42.08 27.58 -25.59
C TRP A 57 -41.14 26.53 -26.19
N LEU A 58 -41.74 25.53 -26.85
CA LEU A 58 -41.10 24.47 -27.63
C LEU A 58 -40.59 25.00 -28.98
N ALA A 59 -39.33 24.71 -29.34
CA ALA A 59 -38.89 24.19 -30.64
C ALA A 59 -37.36 24.34 -30.78
N GLY A 60 -36.63 23.23 -30.88
CA GLY A 60 -35.21 23.30 -31.27
C GLY A 60 -34.39 22.07 -30.95
N ALA A 61 -34.30 21.16 -31.92
CA ALA A 61 -33.20 20.23 -32.19
C ALA A 61 -32.76 19.23 -31.10
N ALA A 62 -32.88 17.96 -31.48
CA ALA A 62 -32.35 16.79 -30.83
C ALA A 62 -30.83 16.85 -30.61
N THR A 63 -30.39 16.54 -29.39
CA THR A 63 -29.36 15.55 -29.02
C THR A 63 -29.01 15.76 -27.55
N LEU A 64 -29.95 15.40 -26.65
CA LEU A 64 -29.60 15.20 -25.26
C LEU A 64 -29.02 13.80 -25.15
N SER A 65 -27.70 13.75 -25.18
CA SER A 65 -26.92 12.68 -24.58
C SER A 65 -27.64 12.20 -23.33
N THR A 66 -28.14 10.97 -23.35
CA THR A 66 -28.43 10.22 -22.13
C THR A 66 -27.12 10.11 -21.40
N GLY A 67 -26.81 11.11 -20.58
CA GLY A 67 -25.80 11.00 -19.55
C GLY A 67 -26.23 9.81 -18.73
N LEU A 68 -25.50 8.70 -18.86
CA LEU A 68 -25.42 7.75 -17.78
C LEU A 68 -25.10 8.61 -16.56
N LEU A 69 -26.05 8.72 -15.64
CA LEU A 69 -25.73 8.99 -14.26
C LEU A 69 -24.85 7.82 -13.86
N ALA A 70 -23.55 7.95 -14.08
CA ALA A 70 -22.57 7.20 -13.33
C ALA A 70 -22.93 7.52 -11.88
N SER A 71 -23.59 6.56 -11.23
CA SER A 71 -23.72 6.59 -9.79
C SER A 71 -22.30 6.87 -9.28
N PRO A 72 -22.09 7.88 -8.40
CA PRO A 72 -20.78 8.06 -7.81
C PRO A 72 -20.42 6.69 -7.25
N ASP A 73 -19.33 6.12 -7.78
CA ASP A 73 -18.84 4.79 -7.49
C ASP A 73 -19.12 4.50 -6.02
N GLN A 74 -20.16 3.71 -5.77
CA GLN A 74 -20.76 3.62 -4.47
C GLN A 74 -19.84 2.75 -3.65
N ALA A 75 -18.73 3.34 -3.21
CA ALA A 75 -17.74 2.84 -2.27
C ALA A 75 -17.84 1.32 -2.12
N ALA A 76 -17.56 0.60 -3.21
CA ALA A 76 -17.97 -0.79 -3.31
C ALA A 76 -17.35 -1.53 -2.13
N ALA A 77 -18.21 -2.05 -1.26
CA ALA A 77 -17.81 -2.96 -0.21
C ALA A 77 -17.05 -4.12 -0.86
N PHE A 78 -16.00 -4.63 -0.21
CA PHE A 78 -15.27 -5.75 -0.77
C PHE A 78 -16.23 -6.95 -0.99
N PRO A 79 -16.03 -7.74 -2.06
CA PRO A 79 -16.95 -8.84 -2.39
C PRO A 79 -17.13 -9.89 -1.28
N ASN A 80 -16.15 -9.98 -0.37
CA ASN A 80 -16.12 -10.89 0.77
C ASN A 80 -16.52 -10.22 2.10
N LYS A 81 -17.20 -9.07 2.08
CA LYS A 81 -17.78 -8.43 3.27
C LYS A 81 -18.80 -9.36 3.94
N ILE A 82 -18.83 -9.38 5.27
CA ILE A 82 -19.68 -10.32 6.04
C ILE A 82 -21.08 -9.80 6.39
N SER A 83 -21.32 -8.49 6.29
CA SER A 83 -22.59 -7.86 6.71
C SER A 83 -22.80 -6.48 6.09
N ASN A 84 -24.05 -6.09 5.85
CA ASN A 84 -24.45 -4.78 5.32
C ASN A 84 -24.91 -3.80 6.42
N GLN A 85 -24.75 -4.15 7.71
CA GLN A 85 -25.32 -3.41 8.85
C GLN A 85 -24.93 -1.91 8.93
N TYR A 86 -23.85 -1.49 8.28
CA TYR A 86 -23.33 -0.12 8.35
C TYR A 86 -23.09 0.51 6.97
N ASP A 87 -23.80 0.03 5.95
CA ASP A 87 -23.66 0.55 4.58
C ASP A 87 -24.30 1.92 4.40
N ASP A 88 -25.22 2.28 5.29
CA ASP A 88 -25.83 3.61 5.39
C ASP A 88 -24.85 4.69 5.85
N ARG A 89 -23.68 4.30 6.39
CA ARG A 89 -22.72 5.22 6.99
C ARG A 89 -21.60 5.58 6.03
N PRO A 90 -21.15 6.85 6.00
CA PRO A 90 -19.95 7.24 5.26
C PRO A 90 -18.73 6.44 5.72
N LYS A 91 -18.01 5.82 4.78
CA LYS A 91 -16.79 5.07 5.05
C LYS A 91 -15.59 6.00 5.19
N GLN A 92 -14.74 5.72 6.17
CA GLN A 92 -13.52 6.45 6.50
C GLN A 92 -12.29 5.61 6.11
N ARG A 93 -12.06 5.41 4.81
CA ARG A 93 -10.98 4.52 4.32
C ARG A 93 -9.56 5.01 4.58
N GLY A 94 -9.39 6.29 4.92
CA GLY A 94 -8.07 6.91 5.04
C GLY A 94 -7.43 7.19 3.68
N THR A 95 -6.38 8.01 3.69
CA THR A 95 -5.61 8.29 2.48
C THR A 95 -4.75 7.08 2.12
N LYS A 96 -4.70 6.73 0.84
CA LYS A 96 -3.80 5.67 0.37
C LYS A 96 -2.36 6.07 0.68
N PRO A 97 -1.58 5.25 1.38
CA PRO A 97 -0.21 5.60 1.70
C PRO A 97 0.65 5.68 0.43
N ILE A 98 1.53 6.68 0.40
CA ILE A 98 2.59 6.78 -0.60
C ILE A 98 3.78 5.89 -0.21
N GLY A 99 4.50 5.39 -1.22
CA GLY A 99 5.74 4.63 -1.03
C GLY A 99 5.55 3.23 -0.44
N LEU A 100 4.43 2.56 -0.75
CA LEU A 100 4.29 1.11 -0.52
C LEU A 100 5.26 0.32 -1.40
N GLY A 101 5.52 -0.92 -1.02
CA GLY A 101 6.48 -1.82 -1.66
C GLY A 101 7.90 -1.64 -1.14
N VAL A 102 8.79 -2.41 -1.76
CA VAL A 102 10.23 -2.37 -1.47
C VAL A 102 10.83 -1.13 -2.12
N ALA A 103 11.48 -0.30 -1.32
CA ALA A 103 12.15 0.91 -1.80
C ALA A 103 13.43 1.17 -1.01
N LYS A 104 14.31 2.00 -1.57
CA LYS A 104 15.45 2.57 -0.83
C LYS A 104 14.92 3.62 0.15
N ARG A 105 15.33 3.52 1.41
CA ARG A 105 14.84 4.29 2.55
C ARG A 105 16.01 4.73 3.40
N LYS A 106 15.74 5.64 4.34
CA LYS A 106 16.71 6.10 5.34
C LYS A 106 16.18 5.79 6.73
N ASP A 107 17.05 5.30 7.59
CA ASP A 107 16.74 5.10 9.01
C ASP A 107 16.84 6.42 9.79
N MET A 108 16.71 6.34 11.12
CA MET A 108 16.79 7.50 12.00
C MET A 108 18.21 8.10 12.06
N ALA A 109 19.25 7.31 11.77
CA ALA A 109 20.63 7.74 11.66
C ALA A 109 20.96 8.35 10.27
N GLY A 110 20.06 8.21 9.29
CA GLY A 110 20.22 8.67 7.92
C GLY A 110 20.91 7.67 7.00
N GLU A 111 21.15 6.43 7.47
CA GLU A 111 21.75 5.36 6.67
C GLU A 111 20.74 4.79 5.69
N GLU A 112 21.20 4.49 4.47
CA GLU A 112 20.33 3.96 3.43
C GLU A 112 20.15 2.44 3.55
N TYR A 113 18.90 1.99 3.52
CA TYR A 113 18.54 0.57 3.49
C TYR A 113 17.46 0.29 2.46
N LEU A 114 17.32 -0.98 2.05
CA LEU A 114 16.23 -1.44 1.20
C LEU A 114 15.18 -2.11 2.09
N GLY A 115 13.92 -1.68 2.02
CA GLY A 115 12.91 -2.20 2.95
C GLY A 115 11.47 -1.84 2.59
N LEU A 116 10.54 -2.37 3.39
CA LEU A 116 9.15 -1.95 3.39
C LEU A 116 9.02 -0.57 4.06
N LYS A 117 7.85 0.06 3.91
CA LYS A 117 7.62 1.38 4.50
C LYS A 117 7.69 1.28 6.03
N PRO A 118 8.50 2.10 6.73
CA PRO A 118 8.60 1.99 8.17
C PRO A 118 7.29 2.35 8.87
N CYS A 119 7.13 1.85 10.09
CA CYS A 119 6.04 2.28 10.94
C CYS A 119 6.21 3.74 11.37
N GLY A 120 5.07 4.40 11.64
CA GLY A 120 5.07 5.72 12.28
C GLY A 120 5.17 5.59 13.80
N ALA A 121 5.10 6.72 14.50
CA ALA A 121 5.13 6.77 15.96
C ALA A 121 3.85 6.25 16.65
N ALA A 122 2.78 5.97 15.89
CA ALA A 122 1.53 5.46 16.44
C ALA A 122 1.59 3.93 16.59
N PRO A 123 1.07 3.35 17.68
CA PRO A 123 1.07 1.90 17.90
C PRO A 123 -0.06 1.22 17.10
N ASN A 124 -0.05 1.39 15.78
CA ASN A 124 -1.06 0.92 14.85
C ASN A 124 -0.44 0.21 13.63
N CYS A 125 0.81 -0.22 13.77
CA CYS A 125 1.65 -0.73 12.69
C CYS A 125 2.66 -1.74 13.23
N PHE A 126 2.92 -2.78 12.43
CA PHE A 126 4.07 -3.67 12.59
C PHE A 126 4.84 -3.79 11.29
N CYS A 127 6.16 -3.86 11.36
CA CYS A 127 7.03 -3.92 10.19
C CYS A 127 8.31 -4.69 10.51
N SER A 128 8.61 -5.76 9.75
CA SER A 128 9.81 -6.56 9.99
C SER A 128 11.10 -5.95 9.47
N THR A 129 11.02 -4.91 8.62
CA THR A 129 12.20 -4.17 8.15
C THR A 129 12.60 -3.03 9.08
N ASP A 130 11.77 -2.71 10.08
CA ASP A 130 12.15 -1.71 11.09
C ASP A 130 13.25 -2.28 11.99
N SER A 131 14.13 -1.45 12.51
CA SER A 131 15.15 -1.92 13.46
C SER A 131 14.50 -2.27 14.80
N VAL A 132 14.91 -3.39 15.42
CA VAL A 132 14.53 -3.72 16.81
C VAL A 132 14.97 -2.63 17.78
N GLU A 133 16.10 -1.97 17.52
CA GLU A 133 16.65 -0.95 18.41
C GLU A 133 15.86 0.36 18.33
N ASP A 134 15.45 0.75 17.12
CA ASP A 134 14.71 2.00 16.89
C ASP A 134 13.21 1.86 17.19
N SER A 135 12.67 0.66 16.93
CA SER A 135 11.23 0.38 16.93
C SER A 135 10.89 -0.94 17.64
N PRO A 136 11.29 -1.13 18.91
CA PRO A 136 11.11 -2.41 19.61
C PRO A 136 9.63 -2.83 19.77
N ASP A 137 8.70 -1.87 19.82
CA ASP A 137 7.26 -2.12 19.98
C ASP A 137 6.51 -2.32 18.65
N THR A 138 7.16 -2.14 17.50
CA THR A 138 6.54 -2.31 16.17
C THR A 138 7.36 -3.18 15.21
N ASN A 139 8.63 -3.46 15.52
CA ASN A 139 9.42 -4.47 14.81
C ASN A 139 8.86 -5.87 15.05
N ILE A 140 8.82 -6.70 14.01
CA ILE A 140 8.47 -8.12 14.12
C ILE A 140 9.47 -8.99 13.36
N PRO A 141 9.66 -10.26 13.74
CA PRO A 141 10.50 -11.16 12.95
C PRO A 141 9.87 -11.40 11.55
N PRO A 142 10.69 -11.52 10.50
CA PRO A 142 10.20 -11.89 9.18
C PRO A 142 9.72 -13.35 9.17
N PHE A 143 8.94 -13.72 8.16
CA PHE A 143 8.60 -15.11 7.92
C PHE A 143 9.68 -15.79 7.09
N LYS A 144 9.83 -17.11 7.25
CA LYS A 144 10.71 -17.90 6.40
C LYS A 144 10.03 -19.14 5.86
N TRP A 145 10.17 -19.37 4.56
CA TRP A 145 9.56 -20.55 3.93
C TRP A 145 10.45 -21.79 4.06
N PRO A 146 9.88 -22.99 4.15
CA PRO A 146 10.65 -24.23 4.25
C PRO A 146 11.33 -24.54 2.90
N THR A 147 12.65 -24.33 2.80
CA THR A 147 13.41 -24.55 1.54
C THR A 147 13.48 -26.01 1.09
N ASN A 148 13.24 -26.94 2.02
CA ASN A 148 13.10 -28.37 1.72
C ASN A 148 11.76 -28.72 1.04
N GLN A 149 10.75 -27.85 1.09
CA GLN A 149 9.43 -28.06 0.48
C GLN A 149 9.15 -27.07 -0.65
N LEU A 150 9.58 -25.82 -0.49
CA LEU A 150 9.37 -24.72 -1.43
C LEU A 150 10.73 -24.26 -1.95
N THR A 151 11.07 -24.72 -3.16
CA THR A 151 12.40 -24.55 -3.76
C THR A 151 12.56 -23.26 -4.57
N SER A 152 11.49 -22.47 -4.72
CA SER A 152 11.53 -21.18 -5.41
C SER A 152 10.72 -20.12 -4.68
N ARG A 153 11.11 -18.86 -4.89
CA ARG A 153 10.37 -17.68 -4.42
C ARG A 153 8.95 -17.68 -4.95
N GLU A 154 8.78 -18.00 -6.23
CA GLU A 154 7.47 -18.02 -6.88
C GLU A 154 6.54 -19.05 -6.22
N ALA A 155 7.06 -20.23 -5.84
CA ALA A 155 6.29 -21.24 -5.11
C ALA A 155 5.91 -20.79 -3.70
N ALA A 156 6.84 -20.11 -3.00
CA ALA A 156 6.58 -19.52 -1.70
C ALA A 156 5.48 -18.45 -1.75
N PHE A 157 5.54 -17.54 -2.74
CA PHE A 157 4.55 -16.49 -2.91
C PHE A 157 3.20 -17.01 -3.43
N GLN A 158 3.17 -18.09 -4.19
CA GLN A 158 1.92 -18.78 -4.50
C GLN A 158 1.27 -19.33 -3.22
N GLN A 159 2.04 -19.96 -2.34
CA GLN A 159 1.48 -20.47 -1.08
C GLN A 159 1.01 -19.34 -0.14
N LEU A 160 1.75 -18.23 -0.08
CA LEU A 160 1.30 -17.02 0.65
C LEU A 160 -0.01 -16.48 0.08
N TYR A 161 -0.12 -16.39 -1.25
CA TYR A 161 -1.35 -15.97 -1.91
C TYR A 161 -2.53 -16.86 -1.52
N GLU A 162 -2.38 -18.19 -1.54
CA GLU A 162 -3.46 -19.10 -1.13
C GLU A 162 -3.84 -18.92 0.34
N VAL A 163 -2.87 -18.72 1.24
CA VAL A 163 -3.15 -18.48 2.67
C VAL A 163 -3.89 -17.16 2.88
N VAL A 164 -3.46 -16.08 2.23
CA VAL A 164 -4.13 -14.77 2.29
C VAL A 164 -5.53 -14.86 1.71
N LYS A 165 -5.70 -15.52 0.57
CA LYS A 165 -7.01 -15.71 -0.08
C LYS A 165 -7.98 -16.53 0.78
N ALA A 166 -7.46 -17.49 1.54
CA ALA A 166 -8.25 -18.31 2.48
C ALA A 166 -8.53 -17.60 3.82
N TYR A 167 -8.01 -16.38 4.04
CA TYR A 167 -8.30 -15.61 5.24
C TYR A 167 -9.81 -15.37 5.38
N PRO A 168 -10.44 -15.75 6.51
CA PRO A 168 -11.87 -15.53 6.72
C PRO A 168 -12.13 -14.10 7.24
N PRO A 169 -12.82 -13.24 6.47
CA PRO A 169 -13.23 -11.92 6.96
C PRO A 169 -14.12 -12.06 8.20
N GLY A 170 -14.02 -11.13 9.15
CA GLY A 170 -14.77 -11.21 10.40
C GLY A 170 -14.13 -12.07 11.50
N GLN A 171 -13.01 -12.75 11.21
CA GLN A 171 -12.31 -13.55 12.24
C GLN A 171 -12.02 -12.70 13.47
N SER A 172 -12.23 -13.25 14.67
CA SER A 172 -12.04 -12.54 15.94
C SER A 172 -12.68 -11.14 16.00
N ASN A 173 -13.77 -10.92 15.27
CA ASN A 173 -14.47 -9.64 15.10
C ASN A 173 -13.64 -8.52 14.44
N ILE A 174 -12.69 -8.85 13.57
CA ILE A 174 -11.93 -7.87 12.75
C ILE A 174 -12.23 -8.05 11.26
N ASP A 175 -11.91 -7.05 10.43
CA ASP A 175 -11.97 -7.13 8.97
C ASP A 175 -13.31 -7.55 8.37
N GLY A 176 -14.42 -7.31 9.08
CA GLY A 176 -15.75 -7.69 8.59
C GLY A 176 -16.19 -6.90 7.35
N GLY A 177 -15.51 -5.79 7.02
CA GLY A 177 -15.66 -5.05 5.77
C GLY A 177 -15.12 -5.82 4.56
N GLY A 178 -14.41 -6.92 4.79
CA GLY A 178 -13.77 -7.73 3.77
C GLY A 178 -12.32 -7.31 3.54
N PHE A 179 -11.72 -7.84 2.48
CA PHE A 179 -10.38 -7.48 2.04
C PHE A 179 -10.21 -7.74 0.54
N ASP A 180 -9.19 -7.12 -0.05
CA ASP A 180 -8.80 -7.34 -1.43
C ASP A 180 -7.28 -7.48 -1.58
N ILE A 181 -6.85 -8.39 -2.45
CA ILE A 181 -5.44 -8.57 -2.82
C ILE A 181 -5.16 -7.65 -4.00
N VAL A 182 -4.74 -6.42 -3.68
CA VAL A 182 -4.58 -5.33 -4.65
C VAL A 182 -3.38 -5.52 -5.58
N ALA A 183 -2.32 -6.18 -5.10
CA ALA A 183 -1.19 -6.57 -5.95
C ALA A 183 -0.67 -7.96 -5.58
N TYR A 184 -0.34 -8.73 -6.60
CA TYR A 184 0.29 -10.04 -6.47
C TYR A 184 1.29 -10.23 -7.61
N ASP A 185 2.57 -10.24 -7.27
CA ASP A 185 3.66 -10.55 -8.19
C ASP A 185 4.59 -11.59 -7.53
N PRO A 186 4.37 -12.89 -7.79
CA PRO A 186 5.18 -13.95 -7.18
C PRO A 186 6.63 -13.96 -7.70
N LYS A 187 6.89 -13.41 -8.89
CA LYS A 187 8.24 -13.33 -9.46
C LYS A 187 9.05 -12.20 -8.84
N ALA A 188 8.41 -11.04 -8.63
CA ALA A 188 8.99 -9.97 -7.84
C ALA A 188 9.05 -10.32 -6.34
N GLY A 189 8.24 -11.30 -5.90
CA GLY A 189 8.11 -11.67 -4.49
C GLY A 189 7.40 -10.57 -3.71
N TYR A 190 6.22 -10.15 -4.18
CA TYR A 190 5.43 -9.11 -3.54
C TYR A 190 3.93 -9.44 -3.51
N ILE A 191 3.30 -9.26 -2.35
CA ILE A 191 1.84 -9.27 -2.17
C ILE A 191 1.45 -8.01 -1.40
N TYR A 192 0.39 -7.34 -1.84
CA TYR A 192 -0.23 -6.24 -1.16
C TYR A 192 -1.74 -6.47 -1.01
N VAL A 193 -2.23 -6.30 0.21
CA VAL A 193 -3.61 -6.56 0.61
C VAL A 193 -4.16 -5.36 1.36
N GLN A 194 -5.43 -5.04 1.12
CA GLN A 194 -6.19 -4.05 1.88
C GLN A 194 -7.28 -4.75 2.68
N PHE A 195 -7.31 -4.54 3.99
CA PHE A 195 -8.35 -5.06 4.89
C PHE A 195 -9.25 -3.91 5.34
N GLU A 196 -10.56 -4.12 5.38
CA GLU A 196 -11.52 -3.08 5.77
C GLU A 196 -12.32 -3.48 7.02
N SER A 197 -12.41 -2.55 7.97
CA SER A 197 -13.29 -2.70 9.14
C SER A 197 -14.77 -2.54 8.75
N LEU A 198 -15.64 -3.37 9.35
CA LEU A 198 -17.06 -3.42 8.99
C LEU A 198 -17.80 -2.08 9.24
N LYS A 199 -17.60 -1.49 10.42
CA LYS A 199 -18.40 -0.37 10.92
C LYS A 199 -18.05 0.96 10.27
N ASN A 200 -16.77 1.32 10.31
CA ASN A 200 -16.31 2.65 9.88
C ASN A 200 -15.61 2.61 8.52
N GLY A 201 -15.33 1.43 7.96
CA GLY A 201 -14.61 1.32 6.70
C GLY A 201 -13.14 1.73 6.80
N TYR A 202 -12.53 1.71 7.99
CA TYR A 202 -11.07 1.89 8.12
C TYR A 202 -10.34 0.84 7.31
N VAL A 203 -9.36 1.27 6.51
CA VAL A 203 -8.52 0.38 5.72
C VAL A 203 -7.14 0.27 6.36
N ASP A 204 -6.68 -0.97 6.50
CA ASP A 204 -5.32 -1.32 6.87
C ASP A 204 -4.61 -1.92 5.66
N ASP A 205 -3.33 -1.59 5.52
CA ASP A 205 -2.45 -2.07 4.46
C ASP A 205 -1.57 -3.20 4.99
N PHE A 206 -1.56 -4.34 4.29
CA PHE A 206 -0.74 -5.50 4.61
C PHE A 206 0.15 -5.85 3.42
N GLU A 207 1.45 -5.99 3.66
CA GLU A 207 2.47 -6.24 2.63
C GLU A 207 3.33 -7.45 3.02
N LEU A 208 3.62 -8.27 2.01
CA LEU A 208 4.61 -9.33 2.08
C LEU A 208 5.60 -9.12 0.96
N ALA A 209 6.90 -9.11 1.28
CA ALA A 209 7.93 -8.84 0.28
C ALA A 209 9.22 -9.61 0.53
N VAL A 210 9.89 -10.05 -0.52
CA VAL A 210 11.35 -10.28 -0.45
C VAL A 210 12.07 -8.95 -0.64
N ILE A 211 13.19 -8.76 0.04
CA ILE A 211 14.03 -7.57 -0.14
C ILE A 211 15.24 -8.01 -0.94
N GLY A 212 15.40 -7.50 -2.17
CA GLY A 212 16.56 -7.78 -3.03
C GLY A 212 16.32 -8.85 -4.11
N ASP A 213 17.28 -8.95 -5.02
CA ASP A 213 17.02 -9.46 -6.37
C ASP A 213 17.43 -10.93 -6.57
N LYS A 214 18.37 -11.46 -5.78
CA LYS A 214 19.14 -12.64 -6.22
C LYS A 214 19.50 -13.68 -5.17
N ASN A 215 19.50 -13.39 -3.86
CA ASN A 215 19.99 -14.35 -2.85
C ASN A 215 19.43 -14.13 -1.43
N ASP A 216 18.31 -13.39 -1.29
CA ASP A 216 17.80 -12.98 0.01
C ASP A 216 17.04 -14.09 0.72
N GLY A 217 17.78 -15.16 1.01
CA GLY A 217 17.37 -16.31 1.79
C GLY A 217 16.00 -16.85 1.42
N ASN A 218 15.43 -17.57 2.38
CA ASN A 218 14.05 -17.98 2.38
C ASN A 218 13.18 -17.00 3.15
N VAL A 219 13.48 -15.70 3.11
CA VAL A 219 12.94 -14.68 4.03
C VAL A 219 11.89 -13.81 3.34
N VAL A 220 10.76 -13.61 4.02
CA VAL A 220 9.66 -12.73 3.60
C VAL A 220 9.45 -11.70 4.70
N GLN A 221 9.66 -10.44 4.34
CA GLN A 221 9.32 -9.31 5.18
C GLN A 221 7.81 -9.11 5.23
N VAL A 222 7.34 -8.67 6.39
CA VAL A 222 5.92 -8.52 6.72
C VAL A 222 5.70 -7.11 7.21
N ARG A 223 4.64 -6.47 6.72
CA ARG A 223 4.16 -5.20 7.25
C ARG A 223 2.64 -5.21 7.33
N SER A 224 2.09 -4.67 8.42
CA SER A 224 0.65 -4.43 8.58
C SER A 224 0.45 -3.07 9.24
N SER A 225 -0.33 -2.17 8.66
CA SER A 225 -0.40 -0.77 9.11
C SER A 225 -1.75 -0.14 8.85
N SER A 226 -2.29 0.54 9.85
CA SER A 226 -3.56 1.27 9.76
C SER A 226 -3.38 2.60 9.04
N ARG A 227 -4.30 3.00 8.15
CA ARG A 227 -4.26 4.31 7.48
C ARG A 227 -4.73 5.47 8.36
N LEU A 228 -5.60 5.18 9.32
CA LEU A 228 -6.22 6.15 10.21
C LEU A 228 -6.25 5.62 11.65
N GLY A 229 -6.34 6.56 12.59
CA GLY A 229 -6.39 6.26 14.02
C GLY A 229 -5.00 6.16 14.63
N TYR A 230 -4.90 6.54 15.90
CA TYR A 230 -3.65 6.38 16.67
C TYR A 230 -3.47 4.93 17.15
N LEU A 231 -4.56 4.28 17.54
CA LEU A 231 -4.59 2.88 17.99
C LEU A 231 -5.27 2.01 16.95
N ASP A 232 -4.86 0.74 16.87
CA ASP A 232 -5.53 -0.29 16.06
C ASP A 232 -6.28 -1.33 16.91
N PHE A 233 -6.19 -1.25 18.24
CA PHE A 233 -6.81 -2.17 19.20
C PHE A 233 -6.45 -3.65 18.95
N GLY A 234 -5.23 -3.93 18.50
CA GLY A 234 -4.76 -5.29 18.26
C GLY A 234 -5.11 -5.87 16.89
N VAL A 235 -5.76 -5.10 16.02
CA VAL A 235 -6.24 -5.59 14.72
C VAL A 235 -5.10 -6.09 13.83
N ASN A 236 -4.01 -5.32 13.69
CA ASN A 236 -2.88 -5.73 12.85
C ASN A 236 -2.16 -6.96 13.43
N ALA A 237 -1.96 -7.01 14.76
CA ALA A 237 -1.37 -8.17 15.44
C ALA A 237 -2.20 -9.45 15.22
N LYS A 238 -3.53 -9.37 15.40
CA LYS A 238 -4.45 -10.50 15.17
C LYS A 238 -4.35 -11.03 13.74
N ARG A 239 -4.24 -10.14 12.75
CA ARG A 239 -4.12 -10.50 11.34
C ARG A 239 -2.81 -11.24 11.04
N ILE A 240 -1.68 -10.65 11.46
CA ILE A 240 -0.36 -11.25 11.32
C ILE A 240 -0.34 -12.63 11.99
N ASN A 241 -0.88 -12.74 13.21
CA ASN A 241 -0.87 -13.98 13.97
C ASN A 241 -1.76 -15.07 13.36
N TYR A 242 -2.90 -14.70 12.77
CA TYR A 242 -3.73 -15.63 12.01
C TYR A 242 -2.95 -16.21 10.83
N LEU A 243 -2.38 -15.34 9.98
CA LEU A 243 -1.64 -15.77 8.80
C LEU A 243 -0.39 -16.58 9.18
N ALA A 244 0.35 -16.15 10.21
CA ALA A 244 1.51 -16.85 10.73
C ALA A 244 1.16 -18.26 11.25
N LYS A 245 0.01 -18.43 11.93
CA LYS A 245 -0.48 -19.74 12.36
C LYS A 245 -0.76 -20.65 11.16
N GLU A 246 -1.47 -20.15 10.15
CA GLU A 246 -1.77 -20.91 8.93
C GLU A 246 -0.49 -21.30 8.17
N LEU A 247 0.50 -20.40 8.10
CA LEU A 247 1.79 -20.69 7.48
C LEU A 247 2.61 -21.72 8.26
N ARG A 248 2.62 -21.64 9.60
CA ARG A 248 3.29 -22.64 10.45
C ARG A 248 2.71 -24.04 10.24
N SER A 249 1.39 -24.16 10.02
CA SER A 249 0.77 -25.45 9.67
C SER A 249 1.30 -26.05 8.35
N LYS A 250 1.89 -25.21 7.48
CA LYS A 250 2.53 -25.55 6.21
C LYS A 250 4.06 -25.63 6.31
N GLY A 251 4.63 -25.61 7.51
CA GLY A 251 6.06 -25.76 7.75
C GLY A 251 6.89 -24.47 7.66
N TRP A 252 6.26 -23.30 7.60
CA TRP A 252 6.98 -22.02 7.66
C TRP A 252 7.49 -21.73 9.08
N ASP A 253 8.64 -21.07 9.17
CA ASP A 253 9.06 -20.34 10.36
C ASP A 253 8.38 -18.96 10.31
N ALA A 254 7.20 -18.86 10.92
CA ALA A 254 6.41 -17.64 10.99
C ALA A 254 6.02 -17.37 12.45
N PRO A 255 6.86 -16.64 13.22
CA PRO A 255 6.60 -16.41 14.64
C PRO A 255 5.35 -15.56 14.89
N GLY A 256 5.10 -14.57 14.02
CA GLY A 256 4.05 -13.57 14.21
C GLY A 256 4.45 -12.49 15.24
N VAL A 257 3.45 -11.83 15.81
CA VAL A 257 3.57 -10.83 16.87
C VAL A 257 3.43 -11.51 18.24
N GLN A 258 4.45 -11.37 19.09
CA GLN A 258 4.44 -11.82 20.49
C GLN A 258 4.17 -10.62 21.40
N LEU A 259 2.94 -10.47 21.89
CA LEU A 259 2.55 -9.25 22.64
C LEU A 259 3.36 -9.07 23.93
N GLU A 260 3.93 -10.15 24.46
CA GLU A 260 4.77 -10.16 25.66
C GLU A 260 6.08 -9.39 25.44
N THR A 261 6.58 -9.37 24.20
CA THR A 261 7.78 -8.60 23.82
C THR A 261 7.45 -7.19 23.32
N HIS A 262 6.18 -6.85 23.11
CA HIS A 262 5.71 -5.56 22.58
C HIS A 262 4.83 -4.86 23.62
N ARG A 263 5.39 -4.65 24.82
CA ARG A 263 4.63 -4.20 25.98
C ARG A 263 4.06 -2.80 25.81
N GLY A 264 4.79 -1.88 25.19
CA GLY A 264 4.30 -0.52 24.94
C GLY A 264 3.09 -0.55 24.02
N TYR A 265 3.19 -1.29 22.91
CA TYR A 265 2.06 -1.52 22.02
C TYR A 265 0.85 -2.13 22.75
N ALA A 266 1.09 -3.15 23.58
CA ALA A 266 0.03 -3.87 24.27
C ALA A 266 -0.70 -2.99 25.30
N GLU A 267 0.05 -2.24 26.09
CA GLU A 267 -0.45 -1.31 27.10
C GLU A 267 -1.28 -0.18 26.44
N GLU A 268 -0.78 0.45 25.38
CA GLU A 268 -1.48 1.53 24.68
C GLU A 268 -2.75 1.07 23.96
N ASN A 269 -2.71 -0.10 23.32
CA ASN A 269 -3.89 -0.66 22.63
C ASN A 269 -4.87 -1.34 23.59
N GLY A 270 -4.56 -1.43 24.89
CA GLY A 270 -5.38 -2.13 25.88
C GLY A 270 -5.57 -3.62 25.56
N VAL A 271 -4.58 -4.24 24.90
CA VAL A 271 -4.59 -5.66 24.57
C VAL A 271 -3.76 -6.43 25.58
N LYS A 272 -4.26 -7.57 26.03
CA LYS A 272 -3.54 -8.39 27.02
C LYS A 272 -2.36 -9.09 26.36
N ALA A 273 -1.14 -8.76 26.78
CA ALA A 273 0.00 -9.67 26.68
C ALA A 273 -0.26 -10.85 27.62
N PHE A 274 -0.11 -12.09 27.16
CA PHE A 274 -0.39 -13.29 27.95
C PHE A 274 0.89 -13.91 28.48
#